data_AF-A0AAU2S352-F1
#
_entry.id   AF-A0AAU2S352-F1
#
_cell.length_a   1.000
_cell.length_b   1.000
_cell.length_c   1.000
_cell.angle_alpha   90.00
_cell.angle_beta   90.00
_cell.angle_gamma   90.00
#
_symmetry.space_group_name_H-M   'P 1'
#
loop_
_entity.id
_entity.type
_entity.pdbx_description
1 polymer ?
#
loop_
_entity_poly.entity_id
_entity_poly.type
_entity_poly.pdbx_seq_one_letter_code
_entity_poly.pdbx_strand_id
1 'polypeptide(L)'
;MTEAWTEHALKALRAACRTEDGASLLAVLRTQDLGDVLQQCGDALGVAASRGVPGAAETAARCAAALRERDWPGDEVLAGQLDSAVGSVAFALRPLPVDLEELSGLLEGDPAWSGGRIHLDTGECRPSVVDDELPWSEDESEDDECWLHVPGAGSRDAYRDMEDFIVTLDDQDLAKFLGIAIQGQGAFHRFKDMLATSPAQLQRYWLFSAERQLGRARAWLAEHGYRPASPGGR
;
A
#
# COMPACT_ATOMS: atom_id res chain seq x y z
N MET A 1 6.19 22.23 12.50
CA MET A 1 6.87 22.00 11.21
C MET A 1 7.22 20.53 11.19
N THR A 2 6.51 19.75 10.39
CA THR A 2 6.82 18.33 10.15
C THR A 2 8.02 18.27 9.21
N GLU A 3 8.92 17.32 9.45
CA GLU A 3 10.06 17.08 8.56
C GLU A 3 9.67 16.17 7.41
N ALA A 4 10.39 16.28 6.28
CA ALA A 4 10.26 15.34 5.19
C ALA A 4 10.78 13.96 5.62
N TRP A 5 10.11 12.90 5.16
CA TRP A 5 10.43 11.52 5.51
C TRP A 5 11.86 11.12 5.09
N THR A 6 12.73 10.92 6.07
CA THR A 6 14.07 10.35 5.85
C THR A 6 13.99 8.82 5.74
N GLU A 7 15.00 8.20 5.10
CA GLU A 7 15.07 6.73 4.99
C GLU A 7 15.06 6.06 6.37
N HIS A 8 15.75 6.67 7.34
CA HIS A 8 15.76 6.20 8.72
C HIS A 8 14.37 6.26 9.36
N ALA A 9 13.62 7.35 9.17
CA ALA A 9 12.26 7.50 9.70
C ALA A 9 11.30 6.48 9.06
N LEU A 10 11.37 6.26 7.74
CA LEU A 10 10.56 5.24 7.06
C LEU A 10 10.89 3.83 7.55
N LYS A 11 12.18 3.54 7.78
CA LYS A 11 12.59 2.25 8.33
C LYS A 11 12.05 2.04 9.75
N ALA A 12 12.08 3.08 10.59
CA ALA A 12 11.51 3.05 11.93
C ALA A 12 9.98 2.87 11.90
N LEU A 13 9.29 3.56 10.99
CA LEU A 13 7.86 3.41 10.76
C LEU A 13 7.49 1.96 10.40
N ARG A 14 8.14 1.40 9.37
CA ARG A 14 7.90 0.01 8.92
C ARG A 14 8.20 -1.00 10.02
N ALA A 15 9.26 -0.77 10.80
CA ALA A 15 9.56 -1.62 11.94
C ALA A 15 8.42 -1.58 12.98
N ALA A 16 7.95 -0.39 13.36
CA ALA A 16 6.86 -0.22 14.30
C ALA A 16 5.54 -0.82 13.80
N CYS A 17 5.22 -0.69 12.51
CA CYS A 17 4.05 -1.32 11.90
C CYS A 17 4.13 -2.86 11.99
N ARG A 18 5.27 -3.45 11.61
CA ARG A 18 5.45 -4.92 11.62
C ARG A 18 5.45 -5.52 13.03
N THR A 19 6.01 -4.81 14.02
CA THR A 19 6.01 -5.28 15.41
C THR A 19 4.77 -4.86 16.19
N GLU A 20 3.84 -4.15 15.55
CA GLU A 20 2.65 -3.55 16.16
C GLU A 20 2.97 -2.73 17.44
N ASP A 21 4.14 -2.06 17.44
CA ASP A 21 4.57 -1.22 18.55
C ASP A 21 3.94 0.17 18.40
N GLY A 22 2.74 0.32 18.97
CA GLY A 22 1.98 1.57 18.94
C GLY A 22 2.70 2.76 19.58
N ALA A 23 3.57 2.54 20.57
CA ALA A 23 4.31 3.62 21.22
C ALA A 23 5.42 4.15 20.30
N SER A 24 6.17 3.26 19.67
CA SER A 24 7.18 3.63 18.67
C SER A 24 6.54 4.25 17.42
N LEU A 25 5.41 3.71 16.97
CA LEU A 25 4.64 4.26 15.85
C LEU A 25 4.27 5.73 16.09
N LEU A 26 3.62 6.02 17.22
CA LEU A 26 3.23 7.40 17.57
C LEU A 26 4.42 8.32 17.80
N ALA A 27 5.56 7.79 18.27
CA ALA A 27 6.77 8.59 18.41
C ALA A 27 7.28 9.09 17.05
N VAL A 28 7.25 8.25 16.01
CA VAL A 28 7.61 8.64 14.64
C VAL A 28 6.59 9.62 14.05
N LEU A 29 5.30 9.32 14.17
CA LEU A 29 4.23 10.16 13.59
C LEU A 29 4.08 11.55 14.24
N ARG A 30 4.70 11.79 15.41
CA ARG A 30 4.73 13.13 16.03
C ARG A 30 5.72 14.08 15.39
N THR A 31 6.75 13.57 14.71
CA THR A 31 7.83 14.38 14.13
C THR A 31 7.75 14.50 12.61
N GLN A 32 7.08 13.54 11.97
CA GLN A 32 6.93 13.45 10.52
C GLN A 32 5.52 13.83 10.07
N ASP A 33 5.38 14.12 8.77
CA ASP A 33 4.07 14.38 8.18
C ASP A 33 3.26 13.08 8.01
N LEU A 34 2.08 13.04 8.62
CA LEU A 34 1.16 11.90 8.52
C LEU A 34 0.59 11.75 7.10
N GLY A 35 0.46 12.85 6.35
CA GLY A 35 -0.17 12.85 5.02
C GLY A 35 0.53 11.98 3.98
N ASP A 36 1.83 11.73 4.17
CA ASP A 36 2.66 10.96 3.24
C ASP A 36 2.65 9.43 3.51
N VAL A 37 2.06 8.97 4.62
CA VAL A 37 2.16 7.57 5.08
C VAL A 37 0.83 6.99 5.56
N LEU A 38 -0.29 7.57 5.13
CA LEU A 38 -1.62 7.24 5.62
C LEU A 38 -1.94 5.73 5.47
N GLN A 39 -1.70 5.14 4.30
CA GLN A 39 -1.94 3.72 4.04
C GLN A 39 -0.93 2.82 4.75
N GLN A 40 0.36 3.19 4.76
CA GLN A 40 1.42 2.41 5.42
C GLN A 40 1.25 2.28 6.94
N CYS A 41 0.72 3.30 7.60
CA CYS A 41 0.60 3.32 9.06
C CYS A 41 -0.82 3.02 9.57
N GLY A 42 -1.83 3.08 8.71
CA GLY A 42 -3.23 3.02 9.09
C GLY A 42 -3.63 1.75 9.85
N ASP A 43 -3.24 0.57 9.38
CA ASP A 43 -3.60 -0.68 10.07
C ASP A 43 -2.98 -0.74 11.48
N ALA A 44 -1.70 -0.38 11.59
CA ALA A 44 -0.99 -0.34 12.88
C ALA A 44 -1.57 0.72 13.83
N LEU A 45 -2.03 1.87 13.29
CA LEU A 45 -2.77 2.88 14.06
C LEU A 45 -4.11 2.33 14.57
N GLY A 46 -4.85 1.59 13.77
CA GLY A 46 -6.09 0.93 14.17
C GLY A 46 -5.85 -0.09 15.30
N VAL A 47 -4.80 -0.91 15.18
CA VAL A 47 -4.39 -1.85 16.25
C VAL A 47 -4.01 -1.09 17.52
N ALA A 48 -3.21 -0.03 17.42
CA ALA A 48 -2.83 0.79 18.57
C ALA A 48 -4.04 1.47 19.24
N ALA A 49 -5.00 1.96 18.45
CA ALA A 49 -6.23 2.58 18.94
C ALA A 49 -7.11 1.56 19.69
N SER A 50 -7.33 0.37 19.10
CA SER A 50 -8.12 -0.69 19.75
C SER A 50 -7.49 -1.22 21.04
N ARG A 51 -6.15 -1.18 21.15
CA ARG A 51 -5.39 -1.51 22.38
C ARG A 51 -5.36 -0.37 23.41
N GLY A 52 -5.94 0.79 23.10
CA GLY A 52 -5.98 1.94 24.01
C GLY A 52 -4.62 2.62 24.22
N VAL A 53 -3.70 2.55 23.24
CA VAL A 53 -2.41 3.25 23.33
C VAL A 53 -2.66 4.76 23.42
N PRO A 54 -2.06 5.48 24.40
CA PRO A 54 -2.30 6.91 24.58
C PRO A 54 -2.01 7.72 23.31
N GLY A 55 -2.98 8.50 22.85
CA GLY A 55 -2.88 9.34 21.64
C GLY A 55 -3.15 8.60 20.32
N ALA A 56 -3.32 7.27 20.33
CA ALA A 56 -3.59 6.51 19.11
C ALA A 56 -4.98 6.82 18.53
N ALA A 57 -6.02 6.92 19.36
CA ALA A 57 -7.37 7.22 18.88
C ALA A 57 -7.49 8.59 18.20
N GLU A 58 -6.83 9.62 18.74
CA GLU A 58 -6.79 10.95 18.14
C GLU A 58 -6.01 10.93 16.81
N THR A 59 -4.88 10.24 16.78
CA THR A 59 -4.06 10.11 15.56
C THR A 59 -4.78 9.30 14.48
N ALA A 60 -5.51 8.25 14.85
CA ALA A 60 -6.37 7.47 13.97
C ALA A 60 -7.48 8.32 13.37
N ALA A 61 -8.17 9.15 14.16
CA ALA A 61 -9.20 10.07 13.66
C ALA A 61 -8.63 11.10 12.68
N ARG A 62 -7.44 11.64 12.96
CA ARG A 62 -6.73 12.54 12.03
C ARG A 62 -6.34 11.83 10.73
N CYS A 63 -5.86 10.59 10.82
CA CYS A 63 -5.54 9.77 9.66
C CYS A 63 -6.79 9.51 8.80
N ALA A 64 -7.90 9.11 9.42
CA ALA A 64 -9.17 8.90 8.73
C ALA A 64 -9.69 10.16 8.02
N ALA A 65 -9.56 11.34 8.65
CA ALA A 65 -9.92 12.61 8.02
C ALA A 65 -9.03 12.92 6.80
N ALA A 66 -7.71 12.75 6.93
CA ALA A 66 -6.77 13.00 5.84
C ALA A 66 -6.95 12.03 4.66
N LEU A 67 -7.27 10.76 4.94
CA LEU A 67 -7.61 9.76 3.92
C LEU A 67 -8.84 10.20 3.10
N ARG A 68 -9.90 10.67 3.77
CA ARG A 68 -11.11 11.15 3.09
C ARG A 68 -10.90 12.43 2.29
N GLU A 69 -10.01 13.30 2.75
CA GLU A 69 -9.65 14.50 2.00
C GLU A 69 -8.84 14.16 0.75
N ARG A 70 -7.94 13.15 0.84
CA ARG A 70 -7.10 12.68 -0.27
C ARG A 70 -7.89 11.88 -1.32
N ASP A 71 -8.87 11.09 -0.89
CA ASP A 71 -9.83 10.35 -1.74
C ASP A 71 -9.16 9.46 -2.80
N TRP A 72 -8.08 8.76 -2.44
CA TRP A 72 -7.47 7.76 -3.32
C TRP A 72 -8.18 6.40 -3.19
N PRO A 73 -8.00 5.50 -4.17
CA PRO A 73 -8.46 4.12 -4.04
C PRO A 73 -8.02 3.52 -2.70
N GLY A 74 -8.97 2.95 -1.95
CA GLY A 74 -8.73 2.31 -0.65
C GLY A 74 -8.73 3.27 0.55
N ASP A 75 -8.76 4.60 0.34
CA ASP A 75 -8.73 5.56 1.44
C ASP A 75 -10.00 5.49 2.29
N GLU A 76 -11.20 5.44 1.67
CA GLU A 76 -12.46 5.31 2.40
C GLU A 76 -12.55 3.97 3.15
N VAL A 77 -11.97 2.90 2.61
CA VAL A 77 -11.92 1.59 3.27
C VAL A 77 -11.10 1.69 4.56
N LEU A 78 -9.89 2.24 4.49
CA LEU A 78 -9.03 2.40 5.65
C LEU A 78 -9.61 3.40 6.66
N ALA A 79 -10.18 4.52 6.21
CA ALA A 79 -10.83 5.49 7.07
C ALA A 79 -11.99 4.85 7.87
N GLY A 80 -12.83 4.05 7.21
CA GLY A 80 -13.88 3.28 7.88
C GLY A 80 -13.33 2.25 8.87
N GLN A 81 -12.22 1.58 8.57
CA GLN A 81 -11.56 0.66 9.51
C GLN A 81 -11.04 1.38 10.75
N LEU A 82 -10.44 2.56 10.59
CA LEU A 82 -9.96 3.39 11.70
C LEU A 82 -11.13 3.87 12.57
N ASP A 83 -12.23 4.31 11.96
CA ASP A 83 -13.44 4.70 12.70
C ASP A 83 -14.05 3.52 13.47
N SER A 84 -14.03 2.30 12.91
CA SER A 84 -14.42 1.07 13.60
C SER A 84 -13.43 0.61 14.68
N ALA A 85 -12.17 1.05 14.62
CA ALA A 85 -11.18 0.75 15.67
C ALA A 85 -11.33 1.71 16.87
N VAL A 86 -11.75 2.95 16.61
CA VAL A 86 -11.99 3.99 17.64
C VAL A 86 -13.42 3.90 18.20
N GLY A 87 -14.40 3.61 17.36
CA GLY A 87 -15.81 3.44 17.69
C GLY A 87 -16.20 1.96 17.75
N SER A 88 -17.15 1.60 18.61
CA SER A 88 -17.61 0.20 18.75
C SER A 88 -18.58 -0.23 17.63
N VAL A 89 -18.26 0.09 16.37
CA VAL A 89 -19.09 -0.19 15.20
C VAL A 89 -18.44 -1.29 14.37
N ALA A 90 -19.21 -2.34 14.07
CA ALA A 90 -18.74 -3.45 13.26
C ALA A 90 -18.42 -2.99 11.82
N PHE A 91 -17.24 -3.35 11.34
CA PHE A 91 -16.84 -3.14 9.96
C PHE A 91 -17.32 -4.31 9.08
N ALA A 92 -17.96 -4.02 7.95
CA ALA A 92 -18.71 -5.03 7.19
C ALA A 92 -17.84 -6.03 6.41
N LEU A 93 -16.57 -5.69 6.12
CA LEU A 93 -15.67 -6.53 5.34
C LEU A 93 -15.01 -7.62 6.20
N ARG A 94 -14.85 -8.81 5.61
CA ARG A 94 -14.25 -9.97 6.27
C ARG A 94 -12.73 -9.77 6.41
N PRO A 95 -12.13 -9.97 7.59
CA PRO A 95 -10.68 -9.89 7.75
C PRO A 95 -9.99 -11.01 6.96
N LEU A 96 -8.91 -10.65 6.25
CA LEU A 96 -8.03 -11.56 5.54
C LEU A 96 -6.58 -11.31 5.99
N PRO A 97 -5.83 -12.32 6.47
CA PRO A 97 -4.48 -12.16 6.99
C PRO A 97 -3.42 -11.99 5.88
N VAL A 98 -3.63 -11.02 4.99
CA VAL A 98 -2.82 -10.77 3.79
C VAL A 98 -1.85 -9.61 4.00
N ASP A 99 -0.64 -9.73 3.46
CA ASP A 99 0.30 -8.62 3.33
C ASP A 99 -0.07 -7.78 2.09
N LEU A 100 -0.42 -6.51 2.30
CA LEU A 100 -0.77 -5.61 1.21
C LEU A 100 0.42 -5.27 0.30
N GLU A 101 1.65 -5.30 0.80
CA GLU A 101 2.84 -5.10 -0.03
C GLU A 101 2.97 -6.27 -1.02
N GLU A 102 2.81 -7.51 -0.55
CA GLU A 102 2.83 -8.70 -1.42
C GLU A 102 1.69 -8.69 -2.44
N LEU A 103 0.45 -8.39 -1.99
CA LEU A 103 -0.70 -8.29 -2.88
C LEU A 103 -0.52 -7.19 -3.93
N SER A 104 0.00 -6.02 -3.54
CA SER A 104 0.27 -4.95 -4.51
C SER A 104 1.28 -5.37 -5.57
N GLY A 105 2.27 -6.19 -5.20
CA GLY A 105 3.23 -6.79 -6.13
C GLY A 105 2.57 -7.74 -7.14
N LEU A 106 1.55 -8.50 -6.71
CA LEU A 106 0.75 -9.32 -7.63
C LEU A 106 -0.08 -8.46 -8.59
N LEU A 107 -0.75 -7.42 -8.08
CA LEU A 107 -1.61 -6.56 -8.90
C LEU A 107 -0.82 -5.76 -9.94
N GLU A 108 0.31 -5.17 -9.54
CA GLU A 108 0.99 -4.12 -10.31
C GLU A 108 2.44 -4.45 -10.69
N GLY A 109 2.79 -5.74 -10.65
CA GLY A 109 4.07 -6.24 -11.11
C GLY A 109 4.32 -6.03 -12.62
N ASP A 110 5.47 -6.52 -13.10
CA ASP A 110 5.75 -6.58 -14.53
C ASP A 110 4.61 -7.34 -15.24
N PRO A 111 4.02 -6.83 -16.35
CA PRO A 111 2.94 -7.53 -17.05
C PRO A 111 3.20 -9.00 -17.40
N ALA A 112 4.46 -9.40 -17.56
CA ALA A 112 4.85 -10.80 -17.80
C ALA A 112 4.85 -11.68 -16.53
N TRP A 113 4.83 -11.07 -15.35
CA TRP A 113 4.97 -11.70 -14.04
C TRP A 113 3.90 -11.27 -13.02
N SER A 114 3.00 -10.36 -13.40
CA SER A 114 1.89 -9.86 -12.60
C SER A 114 0.71 -10.83 -12.64
N GLY A 115 -0.12 -10.78 -11.61
CA GLY A 115 -1.21 -11.70 -11.37
C GLY A 115 -0.79 -12.86 -10.47
N GLY A 116 -1.78 -13.63 -10.03
CA GLY A 116 -1.56 -14.72 -9.10
C GLY A 116 -2.83 -15.11 -8.39
N ARG A 117 -2.67 -15.59 -7.16
CA ARG A 117 -3.78 -15.99 -6.30
C ARG A 117 -3.45 -15.76 -4.83
N ILE A 118 -4.47 -15.51 -4.03
CA ILE A 118 -4.36 -15.37 -2.56
C ILE A 118 -5.14 -16.47 -1.89
N HIS A 119 -4.55 -17.13 -0.90
CA HIS A 119 -5.26 -18.11 -0.09
C HIS A 119 -6.13 -17.41 0.97
N LEU A 120 -7.42 -17.70 0.99
CA LEU A 120 -8.42 -16.97 1.79
C LEU A 120 -8.31 -17.21 3.31
N ASP A 121 -7.70 -18.31 3.76
CA ASP A 121 -7.51 -18.57 5.20
C ASP A 121 -6.13 -18.16 5.75
N THR A 122 -5.11 -18.15 4.91
CA THR A 122 -3.70 -17.94 5.32
C THR A 122 -3.18 -16.58 4.85
N GLY A 123 -3.82 -15.98 3.85
CA GLY A 123 -3.37 -14.76 3.19
C GLY A 123 -2.15 -14.95 2.30
N GLU A 124 -1.73 -16.19 2.04
CA GLU A 124 -0.56 -16.50 1.20
C GLU A 124 -0.75 -15.97 -0.22
N CYS A 125 0.15 -15.10 -0.67
CA CYS A 125 0.20 -14.57 -2.03
C CYS A 125 1.07 -15.47 -2.92
N ARG A 126 0.49 -16.10 -3.94
CA ARG A 126 1.22 -16.88 -4.95
C ARG A 126 1.19 -16.19 -6.30
N PRO A 127 2.34 -15.72 -6.82
CA PRO A 127 2.43 -15.21 -8.18
C PRO A 127 2.06 -16.27 -9.22
N SER A 128 1.46 -15.84 -10.33
CA SER A 128 1.33 -16.69 -11.51
C SER A 128 2.73 -16.96 -12.07
N VAL A 129 3.23 -18.18 -11.91
CA VAL A 129 4.41 -18.62 -12.66
C VAL A 129 4.00 -18.82 -14.12
N VAL A 130 4.82 -18.33 -15.05
CA VAL A 130 4.77 -18.77 -16.45
C VAL A 130 5.26 -20.21 -16.42
N ASP A 131 4.31 -21.14 -16.33
CA ASP A 131 4.60 -22.56 -16.32
C ASP A 131 5.07 -22.98 -17.73
N ASP A 132 6.38 -22.93 -17.95
CA ASP A 132 6.99 -23.55 -19.14
C ASP A 132 7.38 -25.01 -18.91
N GLU A 133 7.41 -25.54 -17.66
CA GLU A 133 7.86 -26.93 -17.44
C GLU A 133 7.37 -27.57 -16.13
N LEU A 134 6.07 -27.84 -15.95
CA LEU A 134 5.64 -29.00 -15.14
C LEU A 134 4.46 -29.74 -15.79
N PRO A 135 4.58 -31.05 -16.09
CA PRO A 135 3.44 -31.84 -16.53
C PRO A 135 2.43 -31.90 -15.39
N TRP A 136 1.25 -31.33 -15.64
CA TRP A 136 -0.01 -31.50 -14.93
C TRP A 136 0.03 -32.71 -13.97
N SER A 137 0.35 -32.46 -12.71
CA SER A 137 0.05 -33.44 -11.67
C SER A 137 -1.45 -33.40 -11.48
N GLU A 138 -2.14 -34.50 -11.80
CA GLU A 138 -3.56 -34.75 -11.53
C GLU A 138 -3.83 -34.84 -10.02
N ASP A 139 -3.56 -33.75 -9.29
CA ASP A 139 -3.95 -33.57 -7.89
C ASP A 139 -4.49 -32.15 -7.67
N GLU A 140 -5.24 -31.63 -8.65
CA GLU A 140 -6.15 -30.49 -8.47
C GLU A 140 -7.38 -30.98 -7.68
N SER A 141 -7.15 -31.36 -6.43
CA SER A 141 -8.16 -31.90 -5.53
C SER A 141 -8.61 -30.82 -4.53
N GLU A 142 -9.87 -30.40 -4.63
CA GLU A 142 -10.68 -29.70 -3.60
C GLU A 142 -10.22 -28.31 -3.08
N ASP A 143 -8.99 -27.84 -3.37
CA ASP A 143 -8.40 -26.61 -2.80
C ASP A 143 -8.71 -25.30 -3.57
N ASP A 144 -9.31 -25.37 -4.76
CA ASP A 144 -9.53 -24.20 -5.64
C ASP A 144 -10.52 -23.16 -5.07
N GLU A 145 -11.47 -23.57 -4.22
CA GLU A 145 -12.44 -22.64 -3.60
C GLU A 145 -11.79 -21.73 -2.54
N CYS A 146 -10.62 -22.12 -2.02
CA CYS A 146 -9.87 -21.35 -1.02
C CYS A 146 -8.93 -20.32 -1.64
N TRP A 147 -8.79 -20.28 -2.97
CA TRP A 147 -7.91 -19.35 -3.67
C TRP A 147 -8.70 -18.26 -4.40
N LEU A 148 -8.35 -17.00 -4.13
CA LEU A 148 -8.87 -15.84 -4.85
C LEU A 148 -7.91 -15.41 -5.95
N HIS A 149 -8.35 -15.43 -7.20
CA HIS A 149 -7.54 -15.01 -8.35
C HIS A 149 -7.27 -13.50 -8.34
N VAL A 150 -6.00 -13.12 -8.51
CA VAL A 150 -5.53 -11.73 -8.59
C VAL A 150 -5.18 -11.41 -10.04
N PRO A 151 -5.82 -10.42 -10.68
CA PRO A 151 -5.45 -10.02 -12.03
C PRO A 151 -4.10 -9.28 -12.03
N GLY A 152 -3.29 -9.50 -13.07
CA GLY A 152 -2.19 -8.60 -13.38
C GLY A 152 -2.72 -7.33 -14.05
N ALA A 153 -2.81 -6.21 -13.32
CA ALA A 153 -3.27 -4.92 -13.86
C ALA A 153 -2.26 -4.32 -14.86
N GLY A 154 -1.05 -4.88 -14.92
CA GLY A 154 0.04 -4.44 -15.78
C GLY A 154 0.54 -3.05 -15.40
N SER A 155 1.16 -2.36 -16.36
CA SER A 155 1.90 -1.11 -16.07
C SER A 155 1.05 0.17 -16.08
N ARG A 156 -0.28 0.07 -16.20
CA ARG A 156 -1.15 1.25 -16.36
C ARG A 156 -1.19 2.12 -15.10
N ASP A 157 -1.44 1.52 -13.95
CA ASP A 157 -1.51 2.24 -12.68
C ASP A 157 -0.14 2.81 -12.29
N ALA A 158 0.93 2.04 -12.49
CA ALA A 158 2.29 2.51 -12.29
C ALA A 158 2.68 3.69 -13.21
N TYR A 159 2.20 3.71 -14.45
CA TYR A 159 2.41 4.85 -15.35
C TYR A 159 1.62 6.08 -14.87
N ARG A 160 0.38 5.88 -14.44
CA ARG A 160 -0.45 6.95 -13.87
C ARG A 160 0.15 7.52 -12.58
N ASP A 161 0.82 6.70 -11.76
CA ASP A 161 1.58 7.19 -10.60
C ASP A 161 2.70 8.14 -11.00
N MET A 162 3.38 7.88 -12.13
CA MET A 162 4.40 8.79 -12.66
C MET A 162 3.78 10.13 -13.10
N GLU A 163 2.65 10.09 -13.81
CA GLU A 163 1.92 11.29 -14.23
C GLU A 163 1.44 12.13 -13.03
N ASP A 164 0.78 11.48 -12.08
CA ASP A 164 0.22 12.15 -10.90
C ASP A 164 1.35 12.69 -10.01
N PHE A 165 2.48 11.97 -9.86
CA PHE A 165 3.63 12.48 -9.12
C PHE A 165 4.21 13.75 -9.73
N ILE A 166 4.31 13.83 -11.07
CA ILE A 166 4.82 15.03 -11.77
C ILE A 166 3.97 16.27 -11.43
N VAL A 167 2.66 16.10 -11.29
CA VAL A 167 1.74 17.19 -10.92
C VAL A 167 2.01 17.71 -9.50
N THR A 168 2.57 16.88 -8.61
CA THR A 168 2.89 17.26 -7.22
C THR A 168 4.23 17.98 -7.04
N LEU A 169 5.00 18.20 -8.12
CA LEU A 169 6.31 18.84 -8.06
C LEU A 169 6.19 20.37 -8.07
N ASP A 170 6.78 21.02 -7.07
CA ASP A 170 6.89 22.48 -7.03
C ASP A 170 7.86 23.01 -8.10
N ASP A 171 8.94 22.24 -8.37
CA ASP A 171 9.93 22.55 -9.41
C ASP A 171 9.36 22.30 -10.80
N GLN A 172 8.95 23.39 -11.45
CA GLN A 172 8.33 23.38 -12.77
C GLN A 172 9.27 22.91 -13.88
N ASP A 173 10.59 23.11 -13.73
CA ASP A 173 11.56 22.64 -14.72
C ASP A 173 11.71 21.12 -14.61
N LEU A 174 11.85 20.60 -13.39
CA LEU A 174 11.86 19.15 -13.16
C LEU A 174 10.57 18.48 -13.63
N ALA A 175 9.41 19.06 -13.33
CA ALA A 175 8.12 18.56 -13.77
C ALA A 175 8.04 18.46 -15.30
N LYS A 176 8.50 19.50 -16.00
CA LYS A 176 8.56 19.52 -17.47
C LYS A 176 9.51 18.45 -18.03
N PHE A 177 10.71 18.30 -17.45
CA PHE A 177 11.67 17.30 -17.90
C PHE A 177 11.15 15.88 -17.71
N LEU A 178 10.52 15.60 -16.56
CA LEU A 178 9.90 14.30 -16.29
C LEU A 178 8.72 14.04 -17.23
N GLY A 179 7.88 15.04 -17.49
CA GLY A 179 6.77 14.93 -18.45
C GLY A 179 7.22 14.53 -19.87
N ILE A 180 8.41 14.97 -20.28
CA ILE A 180 9.04 14.53 -21.53
C ILE A 180 9.62 13.11 -21.38
N ALA A 181 10.28 12.82 -20.25
CA ALA A 181 10.93 11.54 -19.99
C ALA A 181 9.96 10.35 -20.04
N ILE A 182 8.72 10.55 -19.59
CA ILE A 182 7.69 9.50 -19.55
C ILE A 182 7.05 9.18 -20.90
N GLN A 183 7.42 9.88 -21.99
CA GLN A 183 6.83 9.64 -23.31
C GLN A 183 7.47 8.45 -24.02
N GLY A 184 6.67 7.53 -24.55
CA GLY A 184 7.11 6.41 -25.38
C GLY A 184 7.80 5.26 -24.63
N GLN A 185 8.40 4.33 -25.38
CA GLN A 185 9.03 3.12 -24.84
C GLN A 185 10.17 3.47 -23.87
N GLY A 186 10.30 2.72 -22.77
CA GLY A 186 11.33 2.95 -21.74
C GLY A 186 11.04 4.12 -20.78
N ALA A 187 9.80 4.60 -20.72
CA ALA A 187 9.36 5.68 -19.83
C ALA A 187 9.77 5.49 -18.37
N PHE A 188 9.50 4.30 -17.80
CA PHE A 188 9.81 3.98 -16.41
C PHE A 188 11.28 4.13 -16.07
N HIS A 189 12.17 3.66 -16.95
CA HIS A 189 13.61 3.73 -16.72
C HIS A 189 14.09 5.19 -16.75
N ARG A 190 13.75 5.93 -17.81
CA ARG A 190 14.14 7.36 -17.92
C ARG A 190 13.60 8.22 -16.79
N PHE A 191 12.38 7.96 -16.36
CA PHE A 191 11.79 8.65 -15.21
C PHE A 191 12.60 8.41 -13.93
N LYS A 192 12.91 7.15 -13.63
CA LYS A 192 13.72 6.78 -12.47
C LYS A 192 15.15 7.32 -12.57
N ASP A 193 15.77 7.26 -13.75
CA ASP A 193 17.12 7.79 -13.98
C ASP A 193 17.18 9.31 -13.74
N MET A 194 16.16 10.03 -14.20
CA MET A 194 16.05 11.46 -13.98
C MET A 194 15.87 11.77 -12.49
N LEU A 195 14.99 11.04 -11.79
CA LEU A 195 14.82 11.18 -10.35
C LEU A 195 16.08 10.78 -9.56
N ALA A 196 16.88 9.83 -10.04
CA ALA A 196 18.11 9.40 -9.38
C ALA A 196 19.16 10.52 -9.27
N THR A 197 19.02 11.59 -10.07
CA THR A 197 19.83 12.81 -9.93
C THR A 197 19.51 13.61 -8.66
N SER A 198 18.35 13.35 -8.04
CA SER A 198 17.89 13.94 -6.78
C SER A 198 17.37 12.84 -5.83
N PRO A 199 18.22 12.30 -4.93
CA PRO A 199 17.83 11.23 -4.01
C PRO A 199 16.57 11.54 -3.19
N ALA A 200 16.37 12.80 -2.82
CA ALA A 200 15.17 13.23 -2.10
C ALA A 200 13.89 13.08 -2.94
N GLN A 201 13.91 13.47 -4.22
CA GLN A 201 12.75 13.32 -5.10
C GLN A 201 12.50 11.86 -5.46
N LEU A 202 13.56 11.08 -5.66
CA LEU A 202 13.43 9.65 -5.86
C LEU A 202 12.77 8.96 -4.66
N GLN A 203 13.21 9.29 -3.44
CA GLN A 203 12.59 8.77 -2.22
C GLN A 203 11.13 9.20 -2.08
N ARG A 204 10.81 10.47 -2.36
CA ARG A 204 9.44 10.98 -2.35
C ARG A 204 8.54 10.24 -3.34
N TYR A 205 9.04 9.96 -4.54
CA TYR A 205 8.32 9.16 -5.53
C TYR A 205 8.08 7.73 -5.03
N TRP A 206 9.09 7.07 -4.47
CA TRP A 206 8.91 5.72 -3.93
C TRP A 206 7.86 5.67 -2.83
N LEU A 207 7.85 6.68 -1.95
CA LEU A 207 6.86 6.79 -0.90
C LEU A 207 5.45 7.03 -1.46
N PHE A 208 5.33 7.97 -2.38
CA PHE A 208 4.08 8.28 -3.09
C PHE A 208 3.50 7.05 -3.80
N SER A 209 4.33 6.33 -4.58
CA SER A 209 3.89 5.16 -5.32
C SER A 209 3.49 4.01 -4.39
N ALA A 210 4.25 3.78 -3.31
CA ALA A 210 3.91 2.75 -2.33
C ALA A 210 2.55 3.02 -1.65
N GLU A 211 2.27 4.28 -1.26
CA GLU A 211 0.96 4.65 -0.69
C GLU A 211 -0.20 4.34 -1.64
N ARG A 212 -0.04 4.62 -2.94
CA ARG A 212 -1.07 4.36 -3.94
C ARG A 212 -1.27 2.88 -4.23
N GLN A 213 -0.17 2.12 -4.28
CA GLN A 213 -0.20 0.66 -4.44
C GLN A 213 -0.93 -0.02 -3.28
N LEU A 214 -0.63 0.37 -2.04
CA LEU A 214 -1.33 -0.14 -0.86
C LEU A 214 -2.83 0.22 -0.88
N GLY A 215 -3.15 1.45 -1.28
CA GLY A 215 -4.53 1.90 -1.44
C GLY A 215 -5.30 1.08 -2.48
N ARG A 216 -4.73 0.87 -3.67
CA ARG A 216 -5.33 0.04 -4.74
C ARG A 216 -5.48 -1.42 -4.31
N ALA A 217 -4.48 -2.01 -3.67
CA ALA A 217 -4.58 -3.36 -3.11
C ALA A 217 -5.72 -3.48 -2.08
N ARG A 218 -5.88 -2.49 -1.21
CA ARG A 218 -6.99 -2.43 -0.24
C ARG A 218 -8.35 -2.28 -0.92
N ALA A 219 -8.44 -1.40 -1.92
CA ALA A 219 -9.66 -1.22 -2.71
C ALA A 219 -10.07 -2.53 -3.39
N TRP A 220 -9.11 -3.21 -4.01
CA TRP A 220 -9.33 -4.49 -4.67
C TRP A 220 -9.83 -5.56 -3.69
N LEU A 221 -9.25 -5.67 -2.49
CA LEU A 221 -9.78 -6.59 -1.46
C LEU A 221 -11.22 -6.26 -1.06
N ALA A 222 -11.53 -4.96 -0.91
CA ALA A 222 -12.86 -4.52 -0.53
C ALA A 222 -13.91 -4.85 -1.59
N GLU A 223 -13.58 -4.75 -2.87
CA GLU A 223 -14.43 -5.19 -3.99
C GLU A 223 -14.76 -6.68 -3.91
N HIS A 224 -13.85 -7.49 -3.34
CA HIS A 224 -14.03 -8.92 -3.12
C HIS A 224 -14.62 -9.24 -1.73
N GLY A 225 -15.00 -8.24 -0.94
CA GLY A 225 -15.64 -8.41 0.37
C GLY A 225 -14.66 -8.63 1.53
N TYR A 226 -13.38 -8.36 1.32
CA TYR A 226 -12.31 -8.56 2.30
C TYR A 226 -11.67 -7.24 2.73
N ARG A 227 -11.03 -7.26 3.89
CA ARG A 227 -10.13 -6.21 4.35
C ARG A 227 -8.82 -6.84 4.85
N PRO A 228 -7.69 -6.12 4.79
CA PRO A 228 -6.47 -6.61 5.39
C PRO A 228 -6.64 -6.72 6.92
N ALA A 229 -5.95 -7.69 7.48
CA ALA A 229 -5.74 -7.89 8.90
C ALA A 229 -4.30 -8.37 9.11
N SER A 230 -3.68 -7.96 10.22
CA SER A 230 -2.34 -8.44 10.56
C SER A 230 -2.31 -9.98 10.60
N PRO A 231 -1.35 -10.65 9.93
CA PRO A 231 -1.22 -12.11 9.95
C PRO A 231 -1.02 -12.69 11.36
N GLY A 232 -0.59 -11.87 12.34
CA GLY A 232 -0.39 -12.25 13.74
C GLY A 232 -1.63 -12.18 14.63
N GLY A 233 -2.81 -11.83 14.10
CA GLY A 233 -4.06 -11.75 14.86
C GLY A 233 -4.79 -13.09 14.96
N ARG A 234 -4.20 -14.07 15.65
CA ARG A 234 -4.92 -15.25 16.18
C ARG A 234 -4.80 -15.31 17.69
#